data_AF-A0A078GXM5-F1
#
_entry.id   AF-A0A078GXM5-F1
#
_cell.length_a   1.000
_cell.length_b   1.000
_cell.length_c   1.000
_cell.angle_alpha   90.00
_cell.angle_beta   90.00
_cell.angle_gamma   90.00
#
_symmetry.space_group_name_H-M   'P 1'
#
loop_
_entity.id
_entity.type
_entity.pdbx_description
1 polymer ?
#
loop_
_entity_poly.entity_id
_entity_poly.type
_entity_poly.pdbx_seq_one_letter_code
_entity_poly.pdbx_strand_id
1 'polypeptide(L)'
;MGASSSTDNKELSEKREIESLAASTGALPLLQRSFSKLADPQTNTVSFQSFKKSFTLSYKTTTCEGDQIVPDSFPRLLEHLGPSLVDLFFVPEKGGGLSWVEFARGYVKCCGRMSASMSYNTLLRLFHLTSQNAGFSSKLEFESEEADCKINGSVSTVELVMFLWMCWTMSWDGRSSRSTDLFLPDISHLIMSALVSCTESGASLDVWDSDVFRLELELPVGKFLTWALTTIPSLTECLSHFCNARLQHSLNAEDGSGPSKSAGGDDSASKTCENTLLTCGRAWAISLTSKNTLSEEILSSCFPCNNDEPNEYLLYRSYHHGKGMNRLWDNVQGYHAPILLIVSASGGVDHEGTSSERKWVIGAILQQGFENRDTFYGSSGNLFSISPVFHAFSSSGKEKNFAYSHLHPSGRVYDANPKPVGIGFGGTQGNERIFIDEDFAKITVRHHAVDKTYQPGSLFPNQGYLPVEALVSDVEAWALGGKAAKEVQEAYKKREELFTDQRRKIDLKTFTNWEDSPEKMMMDMMGNPNAPAREER
;
A
#
# COMPACT_ATOMS: atom_id res chain seq x y z
N MET A 1 -20.64 -24.98 -58.56
CA MET A 1 -20.02 -25.63 -57.37
C MET A 1 -18.61 -25.05 -57.24
N GLY A 2 -18.19 -24.32 -56.21
CA GLY A 2 -18.83 -23.79 -55.01
C GLY A 2 -17.95 -22.62 -54.54
N ALA A 3 -18.57 -21.53 -54.08
CA ALA A 3 -17.90 -20.39 -53.46
C ALA A 3 -18.52 -20.22 -52.09
N SER A 4 -18.01 -20.96 -51.11
CA SER A 4 -18.43 -20.89 -49.71
C SER A 4 -17.30 -21.44 -48.85
N SER A 5 -16.27 -20.63 -48.58
CA SER A 5 -15.21 -20.97 -47.62
C SER A 5 -14.40 -19.77 -47.08
N SER A 6 -14.66 -18.52 -47.55
CA SER A 6 -13.86 -17.36 -47.14
C SER A 6 -14.37 -16.66 -45.87
N THR A 7 -15.66 -16.74 -45.56
CA THR A 7 -16.26 -16.13 -44.35
C THR A 7 -15.96 -16.92 -43.09
N ASP A 8 -16.08 -18.25 -43.12
CA ASP A 8 -15.85 -19.12 -41.94
C ASP A 8 -14.40 -19.07 -41.44
N ASN A 9 -13.44 -18.91 -42.36
CA ASN A 9 -12.02 -18.76 -41.99
C ASN A 9 -11.73 -17.42 -41.29
N LYS A 10 -12.50 -16.37 -41.57
CA LYS A 10 -12.30 -15.04 -40.95
C LYS A 10 -12.82 -15.02 -39.51
N GLU A 11 -14.00 -15.58 -39.27
CA GLU A 11 -14.57 -15.70 -37.91
C GLU A 11 -13.73 -16.62 -37.02
N LEU A 12 -13.22 -17.74 -37.56
CA LEU A 12 -12.31 -18.63 -36.84
C LEU A 12 -10.96 -17.97 -36.52
N SER A 13 -10.44 -17.13 -37.43
CA SER A 13 -9.21 -16.38 -37.20
C SER A 13 -9.38 -15.33 -36.11
N GLU A 14 -10.47 -14.56 -36.16
CA GLU A 14 -10.80 -13.54 -35.17
C GLU A 14 -11.02 -14.12 -33.77
N LYS A 15 -11.75 -15.24 -33.68
CA LYS A 15 -11.93 -15.96 -32.41
C LYS A 15 -10.58 -16.38 -31.80
N ARG A 16 -9.67 -16.94 -32.60
CA ARG A 16 -8.33 -17.34 -32.11
C ARG A 16 -7.49 -16.15 -31.65
N GLU A 17 -7.58 -15.03 -32.36
CA GLU A 17 -6.85 -13.82 -32.00
C GLU A 17 -7.33 -13.27 -30.64
N ILE A 18 -8.64 -13.15 -30.45
CA ILE A 18 -9.22 -12.67 -29.18
C ILE A 18 -8.94 -13.64 -28.03
N GLU A 19 -9.02 -14.95 -28.26
CA GLU A 19 -8.65 -15.96 -27.26
C GLU A 19 -7.17 -15.87 -26.88
N SER A 20 -6.27 -15.60 -27.83
CA SER A 20 -4.85 -15.36 -27.56
C SER A 20 -4.63 -14.11 -26.71
N LEU A 21 -5.33 -13.01 -27.04
CA LEU A 21 -5.27 -11.77 -26.25
C LEU A 21 -5.81 -11.99 -24.83
N ALA A 22 -6.94 -12.67 -24.69
CA ALA A 22 -7.50 -13.02 -23.39
C ALA A 22 -6.59 -13.97 -22.59
N ALA A 23 -5.98 -14.97 -23.25
CA ALA A 23 -5.02 -15.88 -22.63
C ALA A 23 -3.78 -15.15 -22.09
N SER A 24 -3.34 -14.08 -22.76
CA SER A 24 -2.22 -13.26 -22.28
C SER A 24 -2.48 -12.60 -20.93
N THR A 25 -3.74 -12.43 -20.53
CA THR A 25 -4.14 -11.89 -19.22
C THR A 25 -4.23 -12.98 -18.13
N GLY A 26 -4.16 -14.27 -18.52
CA GLY A 26 -4.41 -15.40 -17.62
C GLY A 26 -5.89 -15.67 -17.32
N ALA A 27 -6.82 -14.82 -17.80
CA ALA A 27 -8.24 -14.91 -17.47
C ALA A 27 -9.06 -15.82 -18.41
N LEU A 28 -8.46 -16.40 -19.47
CA LEU A 28 -9.21 -17.22 -20.43
C LEU A 28 -10.02 -18.36 -19.76
N PRO A 29 -9.51 -19.13 -18.79
CA PRO A 29 -10.30 -20.15 -18.11
C PRO A 29 -11.49 -19.56 -17.32
N LEU A 30 -11.31 -18.40 -16.69
CA LEU A 30 -12.38 -17.68 -15.98
C LEU A 30 -13.48 -17.24 -16.96
N LEU A 31 -13.09 -16.68 -18.10
CA LEU A 31 -14.02 -16.23 -19.14
C LEU A 31 -14.83 -17.39 -19.70
N GLN A 32 -14.17 -18.51 -20.03
CA GLN A 32 -14.85 -19.69 -20.56
C GLN A 32 -15.89 -20.23 -19.57
N ARG A 33 -15.53 -20.34 -18.28
CA ARG A 33 -16.45 -20.77 -17.23
C ARG A 33 -17.61 -19.79 -17.06
N SER A 34 -17.31 -18.49 -16.99
CA SER A 34 -18.33 -17.45 -16.80
C SER A 34 -19.31 -17.42 -17.97
N PHE A 35 -18.80 -17.46 -19.21
CA PHE A 35 -19.63 -17.50 -20.40
C PHE A 35 -20.49 -18.76 -20.46
N SER A 36 -19.92 -19.94 -20.17
CA SER A 36 -20.70 -21.19 -20.18
C SER A 36 -21.85 -21.20 -19.18
N LYS A 37 -21.72 -20.45 -18.08
CA LYS A 37 -22.77 -20.33 -17.05
C LYS A 37 -23.80 -19.25 -17.40
N LEU A 38 -23.36 -18.16 -18.01
CA LEU A 38 -24.19 -17.01 -18.33
C LEU A 38 -24.94 -17.14 -19.67
N ALA A 39 -24.44 -17.98 -20.58
CA ALA A 39 -25.01 -18.15 -21.91
C ALA A 39 -26.27 -19.02 -21.85
N ASP A 40 -27.30 -18.61 -22.59
CA ASP A 40 -28.49 -19.42 -22.78
C ASP A 40 -28.15 -20.68 -23.61
N PRO A 41 -28.51 -21.90 -23.17
CA PRO A 41 -28.19 -23.13 -23.88
C PRO A 41 -28.77 -23.24 -25.29
N GLN A 42 -29.85 -22.51 -25.60
CA GLN A 42 -30.53 -22.55 -26.89
C GLN A 42 -29.93 -21.53 -27.87
N THR A 43 -29.58 -20.33 -27.41
CA THR A 43 -29.04 -19.27 -28.28
C THR A 43 -27.52 -19.18 -28.26
N ASN A 44 -26.86 -19.82 -27.29
CA ASN A 44 -25.42 -19.73 -27.01
C ASN A 44 -24.93 -18.28 -26.89
N THR A 45 -25.79 -17.40 -26.35
CA THR A 45 -25.51 -15.98 -26.13
C THR A 45 -25.86 -15.58 -24.70
N VAL A 46 -25.11 -14.63 -24.16
CA VAL A 46 -25.38 -14.07 -22.83
C VAL A 46 -26.38 -12.93 -22.97
N SER A 47 -27.47 -12.97 -22.19
CA SER A 47 -28.43 -11.86 -22.14
C SER A 47 -27.76 -10.57 -21.64
N PHE A 48 -27.71 -9.55 -22.49
CA PHE A 48 -27.07 -8.27 -22.17
C PHE A 48 -27.66 -7.61 -20.92
N GLN A 49 -28.98 -7.65 -20.75
CA GLN A 49 -29.67 -7.06 -19.59
C GLN A 49 -29.38 -7.82 -18.29
N SER A 50 -29.33 -9.15 -18.35
CA SER A 50 -28.98 -9.97 -17.18
C SER A 50 -27.52 -9.78 -16.79
N PHE A 51 -26.62 -9.69 -17.78
CA PHE A 51 -25.21 -9.41 -17.57
C PHE A 51 -24.97 -8.01 -16.98
N LYS A 52 -25.68 -7.00 -17.48
CA LYS A 52 -25.63 -5.65 -16.93
C LYS A 52 -26.02 -5.61 -15.45
N LYS A 53 -27.09 -6.33 -15.07
CA LYS A 53 -27.54 -6.46 -13.67
C LYS A 53 -26.53 -7.19 -12.79
N SER A 54 -25.80 -8.18 -13.33
CA SER A 54 -24.79 -8.90 -12.54
C SER A 54 -23.57 -8.05 -12.18
N PHE A 55 -23.41 -6.86 -12.78
CA PHE A 55 -22.36 -5.90 -12.47
C PHE A 55 -22.81 -4.78 -11.50
N THR A 56 -24.10 -4.67 -11.17
CA THR A 56 -24.62 -3.60 -10.29
C THR A 56 -24.07 -3.70 -8.86
N LEU A 57 -23.57 -2.58 -8.34
CA LEU A 57 -23.17 -2.42 -6.94
C LEU A 57 -24.36 -1.94 -6.11
N SER A 58 -24.50 -2.48 -4.90
CA SER A 58 -25.51 -2.03 -3.94
C SER A 58 -24.95 -2.15 -2.53
N TYR A 59 -24.63 -0.99 -1.94
CA TYR A 59 -24.20 -0.86 -0.56
C TYR A 59 -25.33 -0.21 0.25
N LYS A 60 -25.60 -0.73 1.45
CA LYS A 60 -26.65 -0.22 2.34
C LYS A 60 -26.15 0.95 3.18
N THR A 61 -24.90 0.89 3.60
CA THR A 61 -24.25 1.89 4.44
C THR A 61 -22.86 2.19 3.89
N THR A 62 -22.46 3.44 4.04
CA THR A 62 -21.12 3.92 3.72
C THR A 62 -20.50 4.45 5.01
N THR A 63 -19.33 3.96 5.35
CA THR A 63 -18.53 4.39 6.50
C THR A 63 -17.22 4.98 5.99
N CYS A 64 -16.59 5.86 6.77
CA CYS A 64 -15.37 6.53 6.37
C CYS A 64 -14.31 6.47 7.47
N GLU A 65 -13.06 6.49 7.06
CA GLU A 65 -11.92 6.62 7.96
C GLU A 65 -11.82 8.07 8.48
N GLY A 66 -12.14 8.29 9.76
CA GLY A 66 -12.16 9.65 10.32
C GLY A 66 -13.35 10.49 9.86
N ASP A 67 -13.27 11.81 10.04
CA ASP A 67 -14.40 12.75 9.89
C ASP A 67 -14.59 13.27 8.45
N GLN A 68 -14.44 12.40 7.46
CA GLN A 68 -14.56 12.78 6.05
C GLN A 68 -16.02 12.95 5.61
N ILE A 69 -16.28 13.96 4.77
CA ILE A 69 -17.61 14.20 4.19
C ILE A 69 -17.69 13.51 2.83
N VAL A 70 -18.58 12.51 2.72
CA VAL A 70 -18.89 11.86 1.45
C VAL A 70 -19.82 12.75 0.64
N PRO A 71 -19.49 13.12 -0.62
CA PRO A 71 -20.40 13.84 -1.48
C PRO A 71 -21.69 13.02 -1.72
N ASP A 72 -22.84 13.68 -1.64
CA ASP A 72 -24.16 13.07 -1.89
C ASP A 72 -24.27 12.41 -3.29
N SER A 73 -23.43 12.87 -4.23
CA SER A 73 -23.31 12.32 -5.58
C SER A 73 -22.67 10.94 -5.63
N PHE A 74 -21.84 10.57 -4.65
CA PHE A 74 -21.01 9.38 -4.72
C PHE A 74 -21.81 8.06 -4.70
N PRO A 75 -22.82 7.86 -3.83
CA PRO A 75 -23.65 6.65 -3.89
C PRO A 75 -24.35 6.47 -5.24
N ARG A 76 -24.87 7.56 -5.83
CA ARG A 76 -25.50 7.53 -7.16
C ARG A 76 -24.51 7.14 -8.24
N LEU A 77 -23.28 7.65 -8.17
CA LEU A 77 -22.21 7.24 -9.09
C LEU A 77 -21.98 5.72 -9.07
N LEU A 78 -21.94 5.12 -7.87
CA LEU A 78 -21.68 3.69 -7.70
C LEU A 78 -22.80 2.81 -8.29
N GLU A 79 -24.06 3.22 -8.19
CA GLU A 79 -25.19 2.49 -8.80
C GLU A 79 -25.04 2.34 -10.33
N HIS A 80 -24.39 3.32 -10.96
CA HIS A 80 -24.16 3.36 -12.41
C HIS A 80 -22.81 2.75 -12.84
N LEU A 81 -21.87 2.48 -11.93
CA LEU A 81 -20.52 2.03 -12.26
C LEU A 81 -20.51 0.73 -13.08
N GLY A 82 -21.07 -0.34 -12.52
CA GLY A 82 -21.15 -1.64 -13.20
C GLY A 82 -21.93 -1.61 -14.51
N PRO A 83 -23.15 -1.04 -14.53
CA PRO A 83 -23.90 -0.81 -15.75
C PRO A 83 -23.12 -0.08 -16.85
N SER A 84 -22.41 0.99 -16.50
CA SER A 84 -21.62 1.79 -17.44
C SER A 84 -20.41 1.02 -17.98
N LEU A 85 -19.79 0.17 -17.17
CA LEU A 85 -18.72 -0.73 -17.61
C LEU A 85 -19.23 -1.70 -18.67
N VAL A 86 -20.38 -2.31 -18.45
CA VAL A 86 -20.99 -3.25 -19.40
C VAL A 86 -21.36 -2.54 -20.69
N ASP A 87 -21.98 -1.37 -20.62
CA ASP A 87 -22.34 -0.56 -21.79
C ASP A 87 -21.12 -0.11 -22.60
N LEU A 88 -20.01 0.24 -21.93
CA LEU A 88 -18.82 0.76 -22.59
C LEU A 88 -18.03 -0.33 -23.31
N PHE A 89 -17.93 -1.53 -22.74
CA PHE A 89 -17.00 -2.55 -23.23
C PHE A 89 -17.68 -3.74 -23.90
N PHE A 90 -18.87 -4.14 -23.46
CA PHE A 90 -19.54 -5.36 -23.88
C PHE A 90 -20.71 -5.05 -24.84
N VAL A 91 -20.42 -4.41 -25.97
CA VAL A 91 -21.45 -3.97 -26.92
C VAL A 91 -21.84 -5.10 -27.90
N PRO A 92 -23.13 -5.48 -28.02
CA PRO A 92 -23.59 -6.45 -29.00
C PRO A 92 -23.73 -5.82 -30.40
N GLU A 93 -23.25 -6.49 -31.45
CA GLU A 93 -23.26 -5.97 -32.82
C GLU A 93 -24.63 -6.01 -33.51
N LYS A 94 -25.52 -6.96 -33.12
CA LYS A 94 -26.81 -7.22 -33.80
C LYS A 94 -28.06 -7.04 -32.92
N GLY A 95 -27.99 -6.22 -31.87
CA GLY A 95 -29.15 -5.93 -31.01
C GLY A 95 -29.70 -7.14 -30.24
N GLY A 96 -28.89 -8.19 -30.07
CA GLY A 96 -29.20 -9.42 -29.34
C GLY A 96 -28.29 -9.65 -28.13
N GLY A 97 -28.23 -10.89 -27.64
CA GLY A 97 -27.28 -11.30 -26.59
C GLY A 97 -25.83 -11.32 -27.07
N LEU A 98 -24.89 -11.31 -26.12
CA LEU A 98 -23.45 -11.34 -26.38
C LEU A 98 -22.99 -12.73 -26.82
N SER A 99 -22.40 -12.84 -28.00
CA SER A 99 -21.65 -14.02 -28.43
C SER A 99 -20.33 -14.15 -27.65
N TRP A 100 -19.71 -15.33 -27.72
CA TRP A 100 -18.39 -15.56 -27.09
C TRP A 100 -17.34 -14.55 -27.55
N VAL A 101 -17.32 -14.23 -28.85
CA VAL A 101 -16.34 -13.32 -29.44
C VAL A 101 -16.54 -11.91 -28.90
N GLU A 102 -17.78 -11.41 -28.85
CA GLU A 102 -18.10 -10.09 -28.30
C GLU A 102 -17.81 -10.01 -26.79
N PHE A 103 -18.15 -11.07 -26.05
CA PHE A 103 -17.87 -11.17 -24.62
C PHE A 103 -16.36 -11.12 -24.34
N ALA A 104 -15.57 -11.95 -25.03
CA ALA A 104 -14.12 -11.97 -24.84
C ALA A 104 -13.45 -10.68 -25.34
N ARG A 105 -13.95 -10.08 -26.44
CA ARG A 105 -13.47 -8.79 -26.94
C ARG A 105 -13.72 -7.67 -25.93
N GLY A 106 -14.91 -7.62 -25.33
CA GLY A 106 -15.23 -6.64 -24.29
C GLY A 106 -14.30 -6.76 -23.10
N TYR A 107 -14.02 -7.98 -22.63
CA TYR A 107 -13.03 -8.20 -21.58
C TYR A 107 -11.62 -7.73 -21.99
N VAL A 108 -11.16 -8.03 -23.20
CA VAL A 108 -9.84 -7.60 -23.68
C VAL A 108 -9.76 -6.07 -23.79
N LYS A 109 -10.86 -5.37 -24.13
CA LYS A 109 -10.90 -3.91 -24.17
C LYS A 109 -10.73 -3.25 -22.80
N CYS A 110 -11.22 -3.86 -21.71
CA CYS A 110 -11.11 -3.27 -20.37
C CYS A 110 -9.95 -3.84 -19.52
N CYS A 111 -9.61 -5.12 -19.70
CA CYS A 111 -8.65 -5.86 -18.87
C CYS A 111 -7.43 -6.38 -19.65
N GLY A 112 -7.34 -6.10 -20.96
CA GLY A 112 -6.23 -6.52 -21.80
C GLY A 112 -4.91 -5.84 -21.41
N ARG A 113 -3.80 -6.39 -21.91
CA ARG A 113 -2.48 -5.76 -21.72
C ARG A 113 -2.42 -4.45 -22.52
N MET A 114 -2.36 -3.34 -21.81
CA MET A 114 -2.28 -1.99 -22.37
C MET A 114 -1.10 -1.22 -21.78
N SER A 115 -0.68 -0.14 -22.45
CA SER A 115 0.22 0.83 -21.82
C SER A 115 -0.45 1.47 -20.61
N ALA A 116 0.33 2.00 -19.67
CA ALA A 116 -0.21 2.67 -18.49
C ALA A 116 -1.12 3.86 -18.89
N SER A 117 -0.72 4.64 -19.90
CA SER A 117 -1.51 5.76 -20.42
C SER A 117 -2.86 5.31 -20.97
N MET A 118 -2.90 4.25 -21.79
CA MET A 118 -4.14 3.72 -22.35
C MET A 118 -5.06 3.14 -21.27
N SER A 119 -4.47 2.51 -20.25
CA SER A 119 -5.22 1.99 -19.10
C SER A 119 -5.90 3.12 -18.32
N TYR A 120 -5.19 4.24 -18.12
CA TYR A 120 -5.75 5.44 -17.49
C TYR A 120 -6.84 6.10 -18.32
N ASN A 121 -6.65 6.20 -19.64
CA ASN A 121 -7.69 6.72 -20.54
C ASN A 121 -8.96 5.88 -20.45
N THR A 122 -8.81 4.55 -20.45
CA THR A 122 -9.92 3.60 -20.32
C THR A 122 -10.67 3.78 -19.00
N LEU A 123 -9.93 3.94 -17.89
CA LEU A 123 -10.50 4.17 -16.57
C LEU A 123 -11.22 5.54 -16.45
N LEU A 124 -10.64 6.60 -17.02
CA LEU A 124 -11.28 7.93 -17.07
C LEU A 124 -12.54 7.94 -17.92
N ARG A 125 -12.57 7.20 -19.03
CA ARG A 125 -13.80 7.03 -19.82
C ARG A 125 -14.90 6.35 -19.05
N LEU A 126 -14.56 5.29 -18.32
CA LEU A 126 -15.52 4.63 -17.45
C LEU A 126 -16.07 5.61 -16.41
N PHE A 127 -15.20 6.39 -15.76
CA PHE A 127 -15.62 7.42 -14.81
C PHE A 127 -16.52 8.47 -15.46
N HIS A 128 -16.16 8.96 -16.65
CA HIS A 128 -16.93 9.95 -17.39
C HIS A 128 -18.33 9.45 -17.75
N LEU A 129 -18.44 8.25 -18.34
CA LEU A 129 -19.72 7.64 -18.69
C LEU A 129 -20.57 7.36 -17.45
N THR A 130 -19.95 6.87 -16.37
CA THR A 130 -20.63 6.63 -15.09
C THR A 130 -21.18 7.94 -14.52
N SER A 131 -20.40 9.02 -14.60
CA SER A 131 -20.80 10.34 -14.12
C SER A 131 -21.96 10.90 -14.94
N GLN A 132 -21.92 10.79 -16.26
CA GLN A 132 -23.02 11.20 -17.15
C GLN A 132 -24.31 10.43 -16.86
N ASN A 133 -24.21 9.11 -16.70
CA ASN A 133 -25.36 8.26 -16.38
C ASN A 133 -25.98 8.58 -15.01
N ALA A 134 -25.15 9.01 -14.05
CA ALA A 134 -25.60 9.47 -12.74
C ALA A 134 -26.11 10.94 -12.73
N GLY A 135 -26.07 11.63 -13.88
CA GLY A 135 -26.58 12.99 -14.04
C GLY A 135 -25.59 14.11 -13.70
N PHE A 136 -24.29 13.81 -13.65
CA PHE A 136 -23.24 14.79 -13.36
C PHE A 136 -22.58 15.32 -14.63
N SER A 137 -22.32 16.63 -14.67
CA SER A 137 -21.57 17.25 -15.75
C SER A 137 -20.07 17.12 -15.50
N SER A 138 -19.36 16.44 -16.41
CA SER A 138 -17.89 16.40 -16.40
C SER A 138 -17.33 17.27 -17.53
N LYS A 139 -16.21 17.96 -17.28
CA LYS A 139 -15.52 18.79 -18.28
C LYS A 139 -14.53 17.98 -19.14
N LEU A 140 -14.48 16.67 -18.97
CA LEU A 140 -13.62 15.78 -19.75
C LEU A 140 -14.18 15.60 -21.16
N GLU A 141 -13.32 15.77 -22.16
CA GLU A 141 -13.63 15.58 -23.57
C GLU A 141 -12.67 14.56 -24.20
N PHE A 142 -13.22 13.60 -24.95
CA PHE A 142 -12.46 12.54 -25.61
C PHE A 142 -12.51 12.72 -27.13
N GLU A 143 -11.36 12.73 -27.80
CA GLU A 143 -11.28 12.98 -29.25
C GLU A 143 -11.77 11.80 -30.10
N SER A 144 -11.70 10.57 -29.58
CA SER A 144 -12.17 9.34 -30.26
C SER A 144 -12.66 8.32 -29.24
N GLU A 145 -13.14 7.16 -29.70
CA GLU A 145 -13.48 5.99 -28.87
C GLU A 145 -12.31 5.01 -28.68
N GLU A 146 -11.11 5.30 -29.20
CA GLU A 146 -9.93 4.41 -29.12
C GLU A 146 -9.12 4.64 -27.83
N ALA A 147 -8.59 3.60 -27.20
CA ALA A 147 -7.98 3.71 -25.86
C ALA A 147 -6.76 4.65 -25.78
N ASP A 148 -6.10 4.96 -26.89
CA ASP A 148 -4.98 5.88 -27.02
C ASP A 148 -5.39 7.32 -27.36
N CYS A 149 -6.69 7.64 -27.31
CA CYS A 149 -7.17 8.98 -27.61
C CYS A 149 -6.59 10.05 -26.67
N LYS A 150 -6.49 11.27 -27.18
CA LYS A 150 -6.19 12.43 -26.35
C LYS A 150 -7.43 12.87 -25.57
N ILE A 151 -7.20 13.24 -24.31
CA ILE A 151 -8.21 13.74 -23.39
C ILE A 151 -7.97 15.24 -23.17
N ASN A 152 -9.02 16.03 -23.31
CA ASN A 152 -9.01 17.47 -23.05
C ASN A 152 -9.90 17.80 -21.85
N GLY A 153 -9.74 19.01 -21.30
CA GLY A 153 -10.54 19.50 -20.18
C GLY A 153 -9.83 19.49 -18.82
N SER A 154 -10.63 19.54 -17.77
CA SER A 154 -10.18 19.59 -16.37
C SER A 154 -10.97 18.61 -15.49
N VAL A 155 -10.36 18.23 -14.37
CA VAL A 155 -10.97 17.45 -13.31
C VAL A 155 -11.06 18.35 -12.08
N SER A 156 -12.27 18.56 -11.55
CA SER A 156 -12.46 19.27 -10.29
C SER A 156 -11.99 18.44 -9.10
N THR A 157 -11.74 19.08 -7.96
CA THR A 157 -11.33 18.37 -6.73
C THR A 157 -12.39 17.36 -6.27
N VAL A 158 -13.67 17.68 -6.40
CA VAL A 158 -14.78 16.75 -6.09
C VAL A 158 -14.80 15.56 -7.06
N GLU A 159 -14.60 15.79 -8.37
CA GLU A 159 -14.46 14.69 -9.34
C GLU A 159 -13.26 13.80 -9.02
N LEU A 160 -12.13 14.38 -8.58
CA LEU A 160 -10.94 13.63 -8.17
C LEU A 160 -11.22 12.73 -6.96
N VAL A 161 -11.90 13.26 -5.93
CA VAL A 161 -12.32 12.48 -4.74
C VAL A 161 -13.22 11.32 -5.16
N MET A 162 -14.26 11.60 -5.95
CA MET A 162 -15.18 10.56 -6.44
C MET A 162 -14.47 9.53 -7.32
N PHE A 163 -13.54 9.96 -8.17
CA PHE A 163 -12.75 9.09 -9.02
C PHE A 163 -11.87 8.13 -8.21
N LEU A 164 -11.14 8.63 -7.21
CA LEU A 164 -10.30 7.79 -6.37
C LEU A 164 -11.13 6.82 -5.51
N TRP A 165 -12.23 7.28 -4.90
CA TRP A 165 -13.10 6.37 -4.15
C TRP A 165 -13.85 5.37 -5.04
N MET A 166 -14.16 5.72 -6.30
CA MET A 166 -14.67 4.75 -7.27
C MET A 166 -13.64 3.65 -7.53
N CYS A 167 -12.37 4.02 -7.70
CA CYS A 167 -11.26 3.06 -7.86
C CYS A 167 -11.06 2.20 -6.61
N TRP A 168 -11.12 2.79 -5.42
CA TRP A 168 -11.10 2.06 -4.16
C TRP A 168 -12.26 1.05 -4.09
N THR A 169 -13.48 1.46 -4.44
CA THR A 169 -14.67 0.61 -4.41
C THR A 169 -14.52 -0.59 -5.36
N MET A 170 -13.93 -0.38 -6.54
CA MET A 170 -13.58 -1.46 -7.48
C MET A 170 -12.59 -2.46 -6.89
N SER A 171 -11.59 -2.00 -6.14
CA SER A 171 -10.66 -2.87 -5.40
C SER A 171 -11.33 -3.56 -4.20
N TRP A 172 -12.24 -2.89 -3.52
CA TRP A 172 -12.97 -3.39 -2.34
C TRP A 172 -13.96 -4.50 -2.66
N ASP A 173 -14.74 -4.36 -3.74
CA ASP A 173 -15.83 -5.29 -4.11
C ASP A 173 -15.38 -6.76 -4.17
N GLY A 174 -14.22 -7.04 -4.76
CA GLY A 174 -13.71 -8.41 -4.87
C GLY A 174 -13.07 -8.97 -3.60
N ARG A 175 -12.75 -8.12 -2.61
CA ARG A 175 -11.99 -8.50 -1.40
C ARG A 175 -12.86 -8.58 -0.16
N SER A 176 -13.88 -7.74 -0.08
CA SER A 176 -14.84 -7.73 1.01
C SER A 176 -15.90 -8.81 0.79
N SER A 177 -15.71 -9.99 1.37
CA SER A 177 -16.67 -11.09 1.23
C SER A 177 -18.04 -10.71 1.80
N ARG A 178 -19.00 -10.41 0.91
CA ARG A 178 -20.44 -10.24 1.22
C ARG A 178 -20.78 -9.13 2.22
N SER A 179 -19.90 -8.15 2.43
CA SER A 179 -20.29 -6.95 3.20
C SER A 179 -21.32 -6.16 2.41
N THR A 180 -22.42 -5.79 3.09
CA THR A 180 -23.38 -4.82 2.55
C THR A 180 -22.91 -3.38 2.74
N ASP A 181 -21.75 -3.20 3.37
CA ASP A 181 -21.30 -1.94 3.91
C ASP A 181 -19.97 -1.57 3.22
N LEU A 182 -19.92 -0.35 2.69
CA LEU A 182 -18.74 0.19 2.03
C LEU A 182 -17.93 0.99 3.05
N PHE A 183 -16.64 0.68 3.16
CA PHE A 183 -15.69 1.49 3.93
C PHE A 183 -14.89 2.36 2.97
N LEU A 184 -14.76 3.67 3.25
CA LEU A 184 -13.99 4.61 2.45
C LEU A 184 -12.75 5.09 3.22
N PRO A 185 -11.54 4.91 2.66
CA PRO A 185 -10.30 5.30 3.31
C PRO A 185 -10.08 6.80 3.26
N ASP A 186 -9.22 7.31 4.15
CA ASP A 186 -8.71 8.68 4.10
C ASP A 186 -7.72 8.87 2.95
N ILE A 187 -8.18 9.54 1.91
CA ILE A 187 -7.40 9.82 0.70
C ILE A 187 -6.86 11.25 0.66
N SER A 188 -6.96 12.02 1.76
CA SER A 188 -6.57 13.44 1.80
C SER A 188 -5.15 13.68 1.30
N HIS A 189 -4.24 12.78 1.66
CA HIS A 189 -2.84 12.81 1.26
C HIS A 189 -2.60 12.60 -0.25
N LEU A 190 -3.46 11.79 -0.91
CA LEU A 190 -3.46 11.61 -2.36
C LEU A 190 -4.08 12.82 -3.07
N ILE A 191 -5.16 13.37 -2.53
CA ILE A 191 -5.78 14.59 -3.06
C ILE A 191 -4.79 15.75 -3.01
N MET A 192 -4.14 15.97 -1.86
CA MET A 192 -3.09 16.98 -1.71
C MET A 192 -1.91 16.75 -2.66
N SER A 193 -1.51 15.49 -2.86
CA SER A 193 -0.47 15.14 -3.84
C SER A 193 -0.84 15.58 -5.27
N ALA A 194 -2.06 15.27 -5.70
CA ALA A 194 -2.54 15.67 -7.03
C ALA A 194 -2.62 17.19 -7.16
N LEU A 195 -3.17 17.87 -6.14
CA LEU A 195 -3.30 19.33 -6.13
C LEU A 195 -1.93 20.00 -6.23
N VAL A 196 -1.01 19.69 -5.32
CA VAL A 196 0.35 20.26 -5.32
C VAL A 196 1.08 19.99 -6.63
N SER A 197 0.91 18.82 -7.23
CA SER A 197 1.53 18.48 -8.51
C SER A 197 0.90 19.19 -9.72
N CYS A 198 -0.37 19.58 -9.64
CA CYS A 198 -1.11 20.14 -10.78
C CYS A 198 -1.25 21.67 -10.72
N THR A 199 -1.21 22.25 -9.53
CA THR A 199 -1.23 23.71 -9.32
C THR A 199 0.12 24.33 -9.65
N GLU A 200 0.11 25.49 -10.30
CA GLU A 200 1.34 26.22 -10.60
C GLU A 200 1.94 26.84 -9.34
N SER A 201 3.26 26.97 -9.29
CA SER A 201 4.07 27.42 -8.14
C SER A 201 3.76 28.84 -7.60
N GLY A 202 2.69 29.49 -8.07
CA GLY A 202 2.21 30.81 -7.63
C GLY A 202 0.88 30.80 -6.89
N ALA A 203 0.12 29.69 -6.88
CA ALA A 203 -1.07 29.57 -6.04
C ALA A 203 -0.64 29.05 -4.67
N SER A 204 -0.71 29.88 -3.63
CA SER A 204 -0.34 29.51 -2.26
C SER A 204 -1.37 28.55 -1.67
N LEU A 205 -1.34 27.29 -2.07
CA LEU A 205 -2.09 26.22 -1.41
C LEU A 205 -1.43 25.99 -0.04
N ASP A 206 -2.15 26.32 1.04
CA ASP A 206 -1.66 26.02 2.38
C ASP A 206 -1.81 24.53 2.67
N VAL A 207 -0.69 23.81 2.60
CA VAL A 207 -0.68 22.36 2.73
C VAL A 207 -1.04 21.89 4.15
N TRP A 208 -0.93 22.76 5.15
CA TRP A 208 -1.07 22.37 6.55
C TRP A 208 -2.48 22.56 7.11
N ASP A 209 -3.20 23.59 6.66
CA ASP A 209 -4.50 23.97 7.21
C ASP A 209 -5.66 23.87 6.20
N SER A 210 -5.44 23.30 5.01
CA SER A 210 -6.48 23.15 3.98
C SER A 210 -7.36 21.92 4.19
N ASP A 211 -8.68 22.12 4.30
CA ASP A 211 -9.68 21.05 4.12
C ASP A 211 -9.82 20.72 2.63
N VAL A 212 -9.11 19.69 2.18
CA VAL A 212 -9.09 19.21 0.80
C VAL A 212 -10.47 18.93 0.22
N PHE A 213 -11.42 18.49 1.04
CA PHE A 213 -12.74 18.10 0.56
C PHE A 213 -13.62 19.32 0.24
N ARG A 214 -13.21 20.53 0.65
CA ARG A 214 -13.91 21.79 0.39
C ARG A 214 -13.23 22.68 -0.67
N LEU A 215 -12.09 22.25 -1.19
CA LEU A 215 -11.38 23.03 -2.21
C LEU A 215 -12.10 22.93 -3.55
N GLU A 216 -12.39 24.09 -4.16
CA GLU A 216 -12.96 24.18 -5.50
C GLU A 216 -11.86 24.49 -6.53
N LEU A 217 -10.89 23.58 -6.65
CA LEU A 217 -9.80 23.68 -7.63
C LEU A 217 -10.05 22.78 -8.83
N GLU A 218 -9.61 23.24 -10.01
CA GLU A 218 -9.63 22.48 -11.27
C GLU A 218 -8.22 22.10 -11.70
N LEU A 219 -8.03 20.81 -11.95
CA LEU A 219 -6.77 20.22 -12.36
C LEU A 219 -6.83 19.98 -13.88
N PRO A 220 -5.92 20.58 -14.68
CA PRO A 220 -5.83 20.25 -16.10
C PRO A 220 -5.54 18.75 -16.29
N VAL A 221 -6.33 18.08 -17.13
CA VAL A 221 -6.29 16.61 -17.25
C VAL A 221 -4.90 16.07 -17.62
N GLY A 222 -4.13 16.80 -18.44
CA GLY A 222 -2.75 16.43 -18.78
C GLY A 222 -1.80 16.43 -17.58
N LYS A 223 -1.92 17.40 -16.67
CA LYS A 223 -1.13 17.43 -15.43
C LYS A 223 -1.56 16.31 -14.48
N PHE A 224 -2.87 16.09 -14.36
CA PHE A 224 -3.43 14.99 -13.57
C PHE A 224 -2.92 13.62 -14.06
N LEU A 225 -2.97 13.35 -15.36
CA LEU A 225 -2.47 12.10 -15.94
C LEU A 225 -0.96 11.92 -15.69
N THR A 226 -0.19 12.99 -15.80
CA THR A 226 1.26 12.97 -15.49
C THR A 226 1.49 12.60 -14.03
N TRP A 227 0.74 13.21 -13.11
CA TRP A 227 0.78 12.87 -11.68
C TRP A 227 0.37 11.41 -11.43
N ALA A 228 -0.73 10.95 -12.02
CA ALA A 228 -1.26 9.61 -11.80
C ALA A 228 -0.31 8.51 -12.30
N LEU A 229 0.30 8.71 -13.48
CA LEU A 229 1.28 7.81 -14.06
C LEU A 229 2.59 7.74 -13.26
N THR A 230 2.96 8.82 -12.57
CA THR A 230 4.22 8.89 -11.79
C THR A 230 4.04 8.47 -10.34
N THR A 231 2.88 8.79 -9.73
CA THR A 231 2.66 8.65 -8.29
C THR A 231 1.89 7.36 -7.96
N ILE A 232 0.87 7.01 -8.75
CA ILE A 232 -0.02 5.87 -8.48
C ILE A 232 -0.22 4.99 -9.73
N PRO A 233 0.85 4.53 -10.39
CA PRO A 233 0.76 3.82 -11.68
C PRO A 233 -0.09 2.53 -11.66
N SER A 234 -0.29 1.91 -10.49
CA SER A 234 -1.09 0.70 -10.36
C SER A 234 -2.59 0.95 -10.16
N LEU A 235 -3.05 2.21 -10.09
CA LEU A 235 -4.48 2.51 -9.87
C LEU A 235 -5.38 1.81 -10.89
N THR A 236 -4.95 1.71 -12.14
CA THR A 236 -5.75 1.11 -13.22
C THR A 236 -6.05 -0.38 -13.02
N GLU A 237 -5.34 -1.06 -12.12
CA GLU A 237 -5.57 -2.48 -11.82
C GLU A 237 -6.88 -2.71 -11.08
N CYS A 238 -7.44 -1.68 -10.43
CA CYS A 238 -8.76 -1.76 -9.79
C CYS A 238 -9.85 -2.19 -10.78
N LEU A 239 -9.78 -1.72 -12.04
CA LEU A 239 -10.75 -2.07 -13.08
C LEU A 239 -10.71 -3.56 -13.43
N SER A 240 -9.51 -4.08 -13.69
CA SER A 240 -9.30 -5.50 -13.99
C SER A 240 -9.71 -6.38 -12.82
N HIS A 241 -9.38 -5.96 -11.59
CA HIS A 241 -9.77 -6.65 -10.37
C HIS A 241 -11.30 -6.69 -10.23
N PHE A 242 -11.98 -5.57 -10.42
CA PHE A 242 -13.43 -5.47 -10.36
C PHE A 242 -14.11 -6.35 -11.42
N CYS A 243 -13.69 -6.26 -12.68
CA CYS A 243 -14.22 -7.13 -13.75
C CYS A 243 -14.09 -8.61 -13.39
N ASN A 244 -12.91 -9.04 -12.93
CA ASN A 244 -12.67 -10.41 -12.55
C ASN A 244 -13.52 -10.84 -11.35
N ALA A 245 -13.64 -10.00 -10.33
CA ALA A 245 -14.48 -10.25 -9.17
C ALA A 245 -15.96 -10.43 -9.57
N ARG A 246 -16.52 -9.54 -10.39
CA ARG A 246 -17.92 -9.64 -10.85
C ARG A 246 -18.16 -10.91 -11.68
N LEU A 247 -17.23 -11.27 -12.55
CA LEU A 247 -17.29 -12.52 -13.31
C LEU A 247 -17.24 -13.75 -12.39
N GLN A 248 -16.36 -13.74 -11.37
CA GLN A 248 -16.30 -14.80 -10.37
C GLN A 248 -17.57 -14.90 -9.52
N HIS A 249 -18.17 -13.78 -9.11
CA HIS A 249 -19.42 -13.77 -8.36
C HIS A 249 -20.58 -14.42 -9.13
N SER A 250 -20.61 -14.22 -10.45
CA SER A 250 -21.61 -14.88 -11.31
C SER A 250 -21.50 -16.42 -11.25
N LEU A 251 -20.30 -16.97 -11.01
CA LEU A 251 -20.08 -18.41 -10.86
C LEU A 251 -20.59 -18.95 -9.53
N ASN A 252 -20.52 -18.17 -8.44
CA ASN A 252 -20.86 -18.65 -7.10
C ASN A 252 -22.34 -18.46 -6.73
N ALA A 253 -23.13 -17.73 -7.54
CA ALA A 253 -24.52 -17.40 -7.22
C ALA A 253 -25.52 -18.59 -7.24
N GLU A 254 -25.11 -19.80 -7.66
CA GLU A 254 -26.01 -20.98 -7.76
C GLU A 254 -25.65 -22.15 -6.84
N ASP A 255 -24.49 -22.13 -6.16
CA ASP A 255 -24.23 -23.12 -5.12
C ASP A 255 -25.06 -22.76 -3.89
N GLY A 256 -26.21 -23.42 -3.78
CA GLY A 256 -27.16 -23.32 -2.69
C GLY A 256 -26.54 -23.69 -1.35
N SER A 257 -25.85 -22.73 -0.76
CA SER A 257 -25.55 -22.65 0.66
C SER A 257 -26.38 -21.48 1.19
N GLY A 258 -27.42 -21.81 1.96
CA GLY A 258 -28.32 -20.82 2.56
C GLY A 258 -27.56 -19.75 3.34
N PRO A 259 -28.24 -18.68 3.79
CA PRO A 259 -27.59 -17.65 4.60
C PRO A 259 -26.95 -18.34 5.81
N SER A 260 -25.63 -18.45 5.81
CA SER A 260 -24.87 -18.79 7.00
C SER A 260 -25.27 -17.73 8.01
N LYS A 261 -26.04 -18.13 9.02
CA LYS A 261 -26.47 -17.27 10.12
C LYS A 261 -25.21 -16.60 10.67
N SER A 262 -24.98 -15.34 10.31
CA SER A 262 -24.19 -14.47 11.15
C SER A 262 -24.97 -14.42 12.47
N ALA A 263 -24.37 -14.94 13.52
CA ALA A 263 -24.89 -14.72 14.85
C ALA A 263 -24.97 -13.19 15.02
N GLY A 264 -26.18 -12.69 15.29
CA GLY A 264 -26.38 -11.31 15.66
C GLY A 264 -25.62 -11.05 16.95
N GLY A 265 -24.44 -10.47 16.82
CA GLY A 265 -23.88 -9.58 17.82
C GLY A 265 -24.26 -8.18 17.39
N ASP A 266 -25.23 -7.58 18.08
CA ASP A 266 -25.28 -6.13 18.20
C ASP A 266 -23.94 -5.71 18.80
N ASP A 267 -23.01 -5.26 17.97
CA ASP A 267 -21.91 -4.45 18.43
C ASP A 267 -21.74 -3.33 17.41
N SER A 268 -22.11 -2.14 17.88
CA SER A 268 -21.88 -0.87 17.19
C SER A 268 -20.51 -0.88 16.52
N ALA A 269 -20.46 -0.44 15.26
CA ALA A 269 -19.23 -0.12 14.54
C ALA A 269 -18.54 1.13 15.15
N SER A 270 -18.23 1.04 16.44
CA SER A 270 -17.34 1.91 17.19
C SER A 270 -16.17 1.07 17.73
N LYS A 271 -15.61 0.18 16.89
CA LYS A 271 -14.26 -0.31 17.14
C LYS A 271 -13.34 0.89 16.95
N THR A 272 -12.98 1.54 18.06
CA THR A 272 -11.88 2.51 18.18
C THR A 272 -10.75 2.04 17.27
N CYS A 273 -10.57 2.71 16.13
CA CYS A 273 -9.42 2.51 15.28
C CYS A 273 -8.21 2.77 16.17
N GLU A 274 -7.44 1.73 16.51
CA GLU A 274 -6.18 1.93 17.21
C GLU A 274 -5.38 2.95 16.40
N ASN A 275 -4.83 4.01 17.04
CA ASN A 275 -4.15 5.13 16.37
C ASN A 275 -2.87 4.69 15.62
N THR A 276 -2.97 3.86 14.58
CA THR A 276 -1.84 3.39 13.77
C THR A 276 -1.40 4.47 12.80
N LEU A 277 -0.12 4.53 12.51
CA LEU A 277 0.41 5.40 11.45
C LEU A 277 0.06 4.85 10.07
N LEU A 278 0.01 3.53 9.92
CA LEU A 278 -0.48 2.89 8.70
C LEU A 278 -2.01 2.77 8.72
N THR A 279 -2.68 3.87 8.35
CA THR A 279 -4.13 3.89 8.12
C THR A 279 -4.48 3.18 6.81
N CYS A 280 -5.76 2.83 6.62
CA CYS A 280 -6.23 2.14 5.41
C CYS A 280 -5.90 2.96 4.15
N GLY A 281 -6.15 4.27 4.18
CA GLY A 281 -5.81 5.15 3.07
C GLY A 281 -4.32 5.24 2.77
N ARG A 282 -3.46 5.31 3.80
CA ARG A 282 -2.00 5.37 3.60
C ARG A 282 -1.46 4.07 3.03
N ALA A 283 -1.94 2.93 3.55
CA ALA A 283 -1.58 1.62 3.02
C ALA A 283 -2.04 1.47 1.56
N TRP A 284 -3.26 1.90 1.24
CA TRP A 284 -3.75 1.91 -0.14
C TRP A 284 -2.84 2.76 -1.04
N ALA A 285 -2.53 4.01 -0.66
CA ALA A 285 -1.64 4.87 -1.44
C ALA A 285 -0.26 4.24 -1.70
N ILE A 286 0.37 3.63 -0.68
CA ILE A 286 1.66 2.94 -0.84
C ILE A 286 1.53 1.76 -1.82
N SER A 287 0.44 0.98 -1.72
CA SER A 287 0.21 -0.18 -2.61
C SER A 287 0.09 0.22 -4.09
N LEU A 288 -0.37 1.44 -4.38
CA LEU A 288 -0.55 1.94 -5.74
C LEU A 288 0.77 2.31 -6.46
N THR A 289 1.89 2.33 -5.74
CA THR A 289 3.19 2.81 -6.25
C THR A 289 3.97 1.76 -7.04
N SER A 290 3.58 0.48 -6.96
CA SER A 290 4.29 -0.62 -7.63
C SER A 290 3.34 -1.77 -8.00
N LYS A 291 3.69 -2.53 -9.04
CA LYS A 291 2.96 -3.69 -9.55
C LYS A 291 3.68 -4.98 -9.15
N ASN A 292 3.68 -5.30 -7.87
CA ASN A 292 4.44 -6.44 -7.34
C ASN A 292 3.64 -7.15 -6.25
N THR A 293 4.10 -8.34 -5.84
CA THR A 293 3.48 -9.10 -4.75
C THR A 293 3.41 -8.31 -3.44
N LEU A 294 4.29 -7.32 -3.25
CA LEU A 294 4.29 -6.41 -2.11
C LEU A 294 3.02 -5.54 -2.08
N SER A 295 2.46 -5.12 -3.22
CA SER A 295 1.21 -4.35 -3.23
C SER A 295 0.05 -5.18 -2.66
N GLU A 296 0.00 -6.47 -2.96
CA GLU A 296 -1.01 -7.39 -2.43
C GLU A 296 -0.89 -7.62 -0.91
N GLU A 297 0.33 -7.72 -0.39
CA GLU A 297 0.58 -7.84 1.07
C GLU A 297 0.29 -6.53 1.82
N ILE A 298 0.52 -5.37 1.21
CA ILE A 298 0.12 -4.08 1.79
C ILE A 298 -1.41 -3.97 1.76
N LEU A 299 -2.04 -4.36 0.66
CA LEU A 299 -3.49 -4.35 0.49
C LEU A 299 -4.16 -5.28 1.49
N SER A 300 -3.65 -6.48 1.74
CA SER A 300 -4.21 -7.38 2.76
C SER A 300 -4.23 -6.75 4.17
N SER A 301 -3.29 -5.84 4.44
CA SER A 301 -3.29 -5.05 5.68
C SER A 301 -4.35 -3.93 5.70
N CYS A 302 -4.87 -3.49 4.55
CA CYS A 302 -5.93 -2.50 4.42
C CYS A 302 -7.34 -3.04 4.69
N PHE A 303 -7.55 -4.35 4.47
CA PHE A 303 -8.87 -4.97 4.58
C PHE A 303 -8.96 -5.74 5.90
N PRO A 304 -9.72 -5.25 6.89
CA PRO A 304 -9.93 -6.01 8.12
C PRO A 304 -10.67 -7.30 7.79
N CYS A 305 -9.97 -8.44 7.82
CA CYS A 305 -10.64 -9.72 7.98
C CYS A 305 -11.27 -9.74 9.37
N ASN A 306 -12.50 -10.21 9.48
CA ASN A 306 -13.31 -10.35 10.71
C ASN A 306 -12.72 -11.34 11.76
N ASN A 307 -11.40 -11.43 11.87
CA ASN A 307 -10.74 -12.24 12.88
C ASN A 307 -10.23 -11.29 13.96
N ASP A 308 -10.68 -11.47 15.20
CA ASP A 308 -10.19 -10.78 16.40
C ASP A 308 -8.73 -11.17 16.76
N GLU A 309 -7.90 -11.50 15.76
CA GLU A 309 -6.49 -11.82 15.93
C GLU A 309 -5.65 -10.53 15.87
N PRO A 310 -4.61 -10.42 16.72
CA PRO A 310 -3.69 -9.28 16.70
C PRO A 310 -3.10 -9.12 15.30
N ASN A 311 -2.99 -7.88 14.83
CA ASN A 311 -2.56 -7.56 13.47
C ASN A 311 -1.25 -8.28 13.12
N GLU A 312 -1.35 -9.38 12.37
CA GLU A 312 -0.27 -10.34 12.22
C GLU A 312 0.96 -9.76 11.52
N TYR A 313 0.78 -8.62 10.85
CA TYR A 313 1.78 -7.90 10.07
C TYR A 313 2.54 -6.83 10.86
N LEU A 314 2.07 -6.41 12.04
CA LEU A 314 2.76 -5.41 12.85
C LEU A 314 3.93 -6.04 13.61
N LEU A 315 5.17 -5.68 13.25
CA LEU A 315 6.38 -6.15 13.96
C LEU A 315 6.71 -5.27 15.17
N TYR A 316 6.63 -3.95 15.01
CA TYR A 316 7.02 -3.01 16.04
C TYR A 316 6.14 -1.76 16.00
N ARG A 317 5.85 -1.23 17.18
CA ARG A 317 5.15 0.04 17.37
C ARG A 317 5.66 0.69 18.64
N SER A 318 6.24 1.88 18.51
CA SER A 318 6.88 2.61 19.60
C SER A 318 5.96 2.88 20.80
N TYR A 319 4.67 3.11 20.55
CA TYR A 319 3.67 3.30 21.61
C TYR A 319 3.51 2.06 22.52
N HIS A 320 3.49 0.85 21.95
CA HIS A 320 3.32 -0.39 22.72
C HIS A 320 4.64 -0.98 23.21
N HIS A 321 5.66 -0.96 22.36
CA HIS A 321 6.93 -1.63 22.63
C HIS A 321 7.94 -0.72 23.33
N GLY A 322 7.67 0.59 23.40
CA GLY A 322 8.58 1.62 23.92
C GLY A 322 9.52 2.18 22.84
N LYS A 323 9.94 3.43 23.01
CA LYS A 323 10.90 4.12 22.12
C LYS A 323 12.33 3.60 22.29
N GLY A 324 13.06 3.53 21.18
CA GLY A 324 14.47 3.15 21.14
C GLY A 324 14.77 2.07 20.12
N MET A 325 15.92 2.22 19.47
CA MET A 325 16.44 1.37 18.41
C MET A 325 16.60 -0.08 18.88
N ASN A 326 17.11 -0.30 20.09
CA ASN A 326 17.23 -1.65 20.67
C ASN A 326 15.89 -2.39 20.67
N ARG A 327 14.79 -1.71 21.05
CA ARG A 327 13.44 -2.30 21.06
C ARG A 327 12.91 -2.55 19.66
N LEU A 328 13.23 -1.70 18.68
CA LEU A 328 12.92 -1.97 17.28
C LEU A 328 13.61 -3.27 16.83
N TRP A 329 14.92 -3.41 17.10
CA TRP A 329 15.70 -4.58 16.69
C TRP A 329 15.24 -5.89 17.28
N ASP A 330 14.95 -5.93 18.59
CA ASP A 330 14.41 -7.13 19.24
C ASP A 330 13.13 -7.65 18.53
N ASN A 331 12.38 -6.74 17.91
CA ASN A 331 11.15 -7.06 17.20
C ASN A 331 11.36 -7.41 15.73
N VAL A 332 12.25 -6.73 15.01
CA VAL A 332 12.46 -6.92 13.55
C VAL A 332 13.55 -7.93 13.20
N GLN A 333 14.45 -8.26 14.13
CA GLN A 333 15.57 -9.17 13.88
C GLN A 333 15.08 -10.56 13.43
N GLY A 334 15.81 -11.14 12.47
CA GLY A 334 15.49 -12.44 11.86
C GLY A 334 14.40 -12.40 10.79
N TYR A 335 13.75 -11.25 10.55
CA TYR A 335 12.78 -11.10 9.48
C TYR A 335 13.47 -10.77 8.15
N HIS A 336 13.66 -11.79 7.32
CA HIS A 336 14.37 -11.70 6.03
C HIS A 336 13.42 -11.53 4.85
N ALA A 337 12.49 -10.59 4.95
CA ALA A 337 11.53 -10.27 3.90
C ALA A 337 11.18 -8.77 3.96
N PRO A 338 10.36 -8.24 3.03
CA PRO A 338 10.16 -6.80 2.95
C PRO A 338 9.56 -6.20 4.23
N ILE A 339 10.13 -5.09 4.71
CA ILE A 339 9.64 -4.34 5.88
C ILE A 339 9.34 -2.90 5.45
N LEU A 340 8.17 -2.40 5.87
CA LEU A 340 7.79 -1.00 5.80
C LEU A 340 8.00 -0.35 7.18
N LEU A 341 8.90 0.62 7.26
CA LEU A 341 9.09 1.48 8.42
C LEU A 341 8.35 2.80 8.18
N ILE A 342 7.53 3.22 9.13
CA ILE A 342 6.79 4.48 9.10
C ILE A 342 7.17 5.28 10.33
N VAL A 343 7.46 6.56 10.10
CA VAL A 343 7.83 7.49 11.16
C VAL A 343 6.96 8.71 11.04
N SER A 344 6.38 9.11 12.17
CA SER A 344 5.76 10.41 12.31
C SER A 344 6.61 11.32 13.16
N ALA A 345 6.79 12.55 12.70
CA ALA A 345 7.55 13.57 13.39
C ALA A 345 6.90 14.94 13.23
N SER A 346 7.19 15.83 14.17
CA SER A 346 6.78 17.23 14.11
C SER A 346 8.00 18.15 14.10
N GLY A 347 7.96 19.15 13.24
CA GLY A 347 8.96 20.22 13.19
C GLY A 347 8.46 21.43 13.97
N GLY A 348 9.26 21.92 14.93
CA GLY A 348 8.99 23.18 15.61
C GLY A 348 9.26 24.34 14.64
N VAL A 349 8.22 25.08 14.27
CA VAL A 349 8.39 26.38 13.62
C VAL A 349 8.24 27.41 14.73
N ASP A 350 9.37 27.94 15.21
CA ASP A 350 9.45 29.12 16.07
C ASP A 350 9.02 30.38 15.31
N HIS A 351 7.77 30.43 14.86
CA HIS A 351 7.12 31.66 14.40
C HIS A 351 5.85 31.87 15.20
N GLU A 352 5.86 32.96 15.98
CA GLU A 352 4.76 33.47 16.78
C GLU A 352 3.42 33.40 16.02
N GLY A 353 2.49 32.57 16.50
CA GLY A 353 1.05 32.83 16.28
C GLY A 353 0.15 31.66 15.85
N THR A 354 0.64 30.50 15.43
CA THR A 354 -0.24 29.35 15.10
C THR A 354 0.13 28.11 15.89
N SER A 355 -0.82 27.63 16.69
CA SER A 355 -0.64 26.58 17.71
C SER A 355 -0.79 25.14 17.20
N SER A 356 -0.68 24.90 15.89
CA SER A 356 -0.72 23.54 15.31
C SER A 356 0.70 23.04 15.04
N GLU A 357 1.14 22.03 15.80
CA GLU A 357 2.37 21.31 15.47
C GLU A 357 2.26 20.71 14.07
N ARG A 358 3.15 21.13 13.16
CA ARG A 358 3.21 20.60 11.79
C ARG A 358 3.74 19.18 11.80
N LYS A 359 2.83 18.22 11.97
CA LYS A 359 3.10 16.79 11.97
C LYS A 359 3.13 16.26 10.54
N TRP A 360 4.17 15.52 10.21
CA TRP A 360 4.31 14.82 8.94
C TRP A 360 4.61 13.34 9.17
N VAL A 361 4.37 12.54 8.14
CA VAL A 361 4.60 11.10 8.14
C VAL A 361 5.41 10.75 6.91
N ILE A 362 6.53 10.07 7.12
CA ILE A 362 7.37 9.52 6.06
C ILE A 362 7.52 8.02 6.26
N GLY A 363 7.92 7.32 5.21
CA GLY A 363 8.19 5.88 5.30
C GLY A 363 9.34 5.43 4.44
N ALA A 364 9.81 4.21 4.71
CA ALA A 364 10.82 3.53 3.93
C ALA A 364 10.46 2.05 3.80
N ILE A 365 10.58 1.50 2.59
CA ILE A 365 10.47 0.05 2.35
C ILE A 365 11.83 -0.49 1.97
N LEU A 366 12.23 -1.59 2.62
CA LEU A 366 13.39 -2.39 2.26
C LEU A 366 12.96 -3.81 1.93
N GLN A 367 13.36 -4.32 0.77
CA GLN A 367 12.87 -5.63 0.27
C GLN A 367 13.44 -6.85 1.02
N GLN A 368 14.62 -6.73 1.63
CA GLN A 368 15.28 -7.83 2.35
C GLN A 368 15.16 -7.73 3.88
N GLY A 369 14.38 -6.76 4.36
CA GLY A 369 14.29 -6.44 5.77
C GLY A 369 15.50 -5.67 6.28
N PHE A 370 15.58 -5.58 7.60
CA PHE A 370 16.58 -4.81 8.32
C PHE A 370 17.75 -5.70 8.76
N GLU A 371 18.98 -5.19 8.61
CA GLU A 371 20.20 -5.88 9.01
C GLU A 371 21.03 -5.01 9.96
N ASN A 372 21.67 -5.65 10.94
CA ASN A 372 22.51 -4.95 11.90
C ASN A 372 23.94 -4.76 11.36
N ARG A 373 24.12 -3.87 10.37
CA ARG A 373 25.41 -3.62 9.69
C ARG A 373 25.82 -2.15 9.69
N ASP A 374 27.14 -1.95 9.72
CA ASP A 374 27.84 -0.66 9.70
C ASP A 374 28.14 -0.15 8.30
N THR A 375 28.05 -1.06 7.33
CA THR A 375 28.00 -0.75 5.91
C THR A 375 26.56 -0.73 5.39
N PHE A 376 26.32 0.03 4.33
CA PHE A 376 25.06 -0.01 3.61
C PHE A 376 24.71 -1.42 3.14
N TYR A 377 23.46 -1.79 3.36
CA TYR A 377 22.84 -3.03 2.87
C TYR A 377 21.55 -2.69 2.14
N GLY A 378 21.11 -3.63 1.30
CA GLY A 378 19.94 -3.45 0.48
C GLY A 378 20.11 -3.89 -0.95
N SER A 379 19.09 -4.56 -1.47
CA SER A 379 18.98 -4.87 -2.90
C SER A 379 18.13 -3.82 -3.61
N SER A 380 17.07 -3.36 -2.96
CA SER A 380 16.14 -2.33 -3.45
C SER A 380 15.29 -1.80 -2.30
N GLY A 381 14.72 -0.62 -2.51
CA GLY A 381 13.83 0.04 -1.56
C GLY A 381 13.28 1.34 -2.11
N ASN A 382 12.26 1.86 -1.42
CA ASN A 382 11.60 3.12 -1.75
C ASN A 382 11.48 3.98 -0.49
N LEU A 383 11.63 5.30 -0.64
CA LEU A 383 11.24 6.26 0.40
C LEU A 383 9.86 6.83 0.07
N PHE A 384 9.12 7.25 1.09
CA PHE A 384 7.78 7.79 0.94
C PHE A 384 7.64 9.08 1.74
N SER A 385 7.10 10.11 1.09
CA SER A 385 6.34 11.15 1.77
C SER A 385 4.91 10.62 1.87
N ILE A 386 4.39 10.37 3.07
CA ILE A 386 3.08 9.72 3.25
C ILE A 386 2.00 10.76 3.56
N SER A 387 2.29 11.70 4.46
CA SER A 387 1.34 12.72 4.90
C SER A 387 2.10 14.00 5.26
N PRO A 388 1.58 15.21 4.91
CA PRO A 388 0.27 15.47 4.31
C PRO A 388 0.21 15.35 2.77
N VAL A 389 1.35 15.21 2.09
CA VAL A 389 1.42 15.10 0.63
C VAL A 389 2.05 13.76 0.27
N PHE A 390 1.32 12.91 -0.45
CA PHE A 390 1.84 11.60 -0.84
C PHE A 390 2.85 11.68 -1.99
N HIS A 391 3.99 11.00 -1.87
CA HIS A 391 4.91 10.77 -2.97
C HIS A 391 5.82 9.56 -2.70
N ALA A 392 6.16 8.80 -3.73
CA ALA A 392 7.06 7.66 -3.66
C ALA A 392 8.37 7.95 -4.40
N PHE A 393 9.48 7.78 -3.72
CA PHE A 393 10.83 7.98 -4.24
C PHE A 393 11.49 6.61 -4.43
N SER A 394 11.37 6.08 -5.65
CA SER A 394 11.98 4.81 -6.00
C SER A 394 13.51 4.90 -6.07
N SER A 395 14.19 3.76 -6.00
CA SER A 395 15.63 3.71 -6.22
C SER A 395 16.02 4.24 -7.61
N SER A 396 16.99 5.15 -7.68
CA SER A 396 17.47 5.74 -8.94
C SER A 396 18.38 4.80 -9.75
N GLY A 397 18.93 3.77 -9.09
CA GLY A 397 19.91 2.84 -9.65
C GLY A 397 21.34 3.40 -9.75
N LYS A 398 21.59 4.65 -9.36
CA LYS A 398 22.93 5.27 -9.41
C LYS A 398 23.83 4.83 -8.26
N GLU A 399 23.27 4.65 -7.07
CA GLU A 399 23.96 4.18 -5.87
C GLU A 399 23.15 3.06 -5.21
N LYS A 400 23.81 2.28 -4.33
CA LYS A 400 23.23 1.13 -3.63
C LYS A 400 23.16 1.36 -2.11
N ASN A 401 23.17 2.62 -1.69
CA ASN A 401 23.24 3.01 -0.28
C ASN A 401 21.82 3.06 0.31
N PHE A 402 21.12 1.92 0.33
CA PHE A 402 19.70 1.89 0.70
C PHE A 402 19.49 2.16 2.19
N ALA A 403 20.06 1.33 3.06
CA ALA A 403 19.99 1.52 4.50
C ALA A 403 21.26 1.06 5.21
N TYR A 404 21.54 1.61 6.38
CA TYR A 404 22.54 1.10 7.31
C TYR A 404 22.09 1.39 8.76
N SER A 405 22.61 0.63 9.72
CA SER A 405 22.07 0.60 11.10
C SER A 405 23.09 0.94 12.20
N HIS A 406 24.36 1.17 11.84
CA HIS A 406 25.40 1.53 12.82
C HIS A 406 26.10 2.84 12.51
N LEU A 407 26.25 3.65 13.54
CA LEU A 407 27.14 4.80 13.56
C LEU A 407 28.02 4.80 14.83
N HIS A 408 28.90 3.81 15.00
CA HIS A 408 29.91 3.95 16.06
C HIS A 408 31.02 4.95 15.66
N PRO A 409 31.46 5.84 16.58
CA PRO A 409 32.64 6.65 16.37
C PRO A 409 33.87 5.76 16.20
N SER A 410 34.77 6.15 15.30
CA SER A 410 36.07 5.53 15.08
C SER A 410 36.87 5.49 16.40
N GLY A 411 36.87 4.37 17.13
CA GLY A 411 37.74 4.22 18.31
C GLY A 411 37.31 3.32 19.48
N ARG A 412 36.19 2.58 19.43
CA ARG A 412 35.86 1.59 20.48
C ARG A 412 36.22 0.14 20.11
N VAL A 413 36.51 -0.63 21.17
CA VAL A 413 36.87 -2.06 21.17
C VAL A 413 35.80 -2.88 20.45
N TYR A 414 36.24 -3.88 19.67
CA TYR A 414 35.38 -4.82 18.94
C TYR A 414 34.30 -5.44 19.86
N ASP A 415 33.03 -5.19 19.53
CA ASP A 415 31.87 -5.91 20.06
C ASP A 415 31.35 -6.81 18.94
N ALA A 416 31.06 -8.08 19.25
CA ALA A 416 30.56 -9.04 18.26
C ALA A 416 29.12 -8.73 17.82
N ASN A 417 28.34 -8.04 18.66
CA ASN A 417 26.99 -7.56 18.36
C ASN A 417 26.82 -6.11 18.86
N PRO A 418 27.39 -5.12 18.15
CA PRO A 418 27.30 -3.73 18.58
C PRO A 418 25.83 -3.29 18.64
N LYS A 419 25.51 -2.45 19.63
CA LYS A 419 24.17 -1.87 19.75
C LYS A 419 23.97 -0.85 18.63
N PRO A 420 22.89 -0.97 17.84
CA PRO A 420 22.60 -0.04 16.77
C PRO A 420 22.22 1.32 17.34
N VAL A 421 23.00 2.34 16.96
CA VAL A 421 22.88 3.72 17.47
C VAL A 421 22.03 4.63 16.59
N GLY A 422 21.41 4.08 15.54
CA GLY A 422 20.55 4.81 14.63
C GLY A 422 20.35 4.07 13.31
N ILE A 423 19.41 4.52 12.50
CA ILE A 423 19.19 3.96 11.17
C ILE A 423 19.19 5.07 10.13
N GLY A 424 20.03 4.88 9.11
CA GLY A 424 20.20 5.82 8.00
C GLY A 424 19.67 5.23 6.71
N PHE A 425 19.02 6.07 5.90
CA PHE A 425 18.56 5.73 4.55
C PHE A 425 19.12 6.71 3.53
N GLY A 426 19.62 6.20 2.40
CA GLY A 426 20.13 7.01 1.29
C GLY A 426 21.38 7.81 1.61
N GLY A 427 21.97 8.43 0.57
CA GLY A 427 23.16 9.27 0.71
C GLY A 427 24.43 8.50 1.10
N THR A 428 25.27 9.14 1.91
CA THR A 428 26.51 8.56 2.46
C THR A 428 26.51 8.65 3.98
N GLN A 429 27.36 7.87 4.64
CA GLN A 429 27.48 7.89 6.09
C GLN A 429 27.86 9.30 6.57
N GLY A 430 27.08 9.84 7.51
CA GLY A 430 27.12 11.23 8.00
C GLY A 430 26.28 12.23 7.19
N ASN A 431 25.83 11.87 5.98
CA ASN A 431 25.05 12.71 5.06
C ASN A 431 23.86 11.94 4.47
N GLU A 432 23.14 11.24 5.33
CA GLU A 432 21.98 10.44 4.96
C GLU A 432 20.82 11.31 4.53
N ARG A 433 19.98 10.77 3.65
CA ARG A 433 18.71 11.39 3.28
C ARG A 433 17.76 11.46 4.48
N ILE A 434 17.68 10.37 5.22
CA ILE A 434 16.94 10.23 6.47
C ILE A 434 17.85 9.56 7.48
N PHE A 435 17.97 10.11 8.69
CA PHE A 435 18.65 9.46 9.80
C PHE A 435 17.77 9.54 11.05
N ILE A 436 17.53 8.40 11.70
CA ILE A 436 16.76 8.30 12.94
C ILE A 436 17.72 7.88 14.05
N ASP A 437 17.68 8.58 15.18
CA ASP A 437 18.59 8.35 16.31
C ASP A 437 18.28 7.08 17.13
N GLU A 438 19.21 6.73 18.03
CA GLU A 438 19.11 5.55 18.91
C GLU A 438 17.85 5.56 19.77
N ASP A 439 17.40 6.72 20.24
CA ASP A 439 16.34 6.81 21.24
C ASP A 439 14.95 7.08 20.64
N PHE A 440 14.84 7.23 19.31
CA PHE A 440 13.66 7.78 18.63
C PHE A 440 13.22 9.12 19.25
N ALA A 441 14.19 9.94 19.62
CA ALA A 441 13.94 11.31 20.05
C ALA A 441 13.95 12.24 18.83
N LYS A 442 14.86 11.99 17.89
CA LYS A 442 15.17 12.90 16.79
C LYS A 442 15.28 12.17 15.46
N ILE A 443 14.77 12.82 14.43
CA ILE A 443 14.97 12.45 13.04
C ILE A 443 15.59 13.64 12.28
N THR A 444 16.62 13.35 11.50
CA THR A 444 17.29 14.31 10.62
C THR A 444 16.93 13.98 9.18
N VAL A 445 16.37 14.95 8.47
CA VAL A 445 16.01 14.82 7.05
C VAL A 445 16.79 15.86 6.25
N ARG A 446 17.62 15.40 5.31
CA ARG A 446 18.48 16.26 4.48
C ARG A 446 17.92 16.43 3.08
N HIS A 447 18.28 17.50 2.37
CA HIS A 447 17.86 17.77 0.99
C HIS A 447 18.30 16.68 0.00
N HIS A 448 17.52 16.41 -1.05
CA HIS A 448 17.72 15.22 -1.91
C HIS A 448 19.05 15.24 -2.67
N ALA A 449 19.66 16.42 -2.84
CA ALA A 449 20.95 16.55 -3.51
C ALA A 449 22.09 15.77 -2.82
N VAL A 450 21.96 15.45 -1.53
CA VAL A 450 22.96 14.62 -0.82
C VAL A 450 22.81 13.13 -1.12
N ASP A 451 21.71 12.74 -1.75
CA ASP A 451 21.33 11.36 -1.99
C ASP A 451 21.20 11.05 -3.48
N LYS A 452 21.96 10.06 -3.95
CA LYS A 452 21.82 9.54 -5.30
C LYS A 452 21.21 8.14 -5.31
N THR A 453 20.88 7.55 -4.17
CA THR A 453 20.25 6.24 -4.09
C THR A 453 18.77 6.33 -4.46
N TYR A 454 18.03 7.30 -3.92
CA TYR A 454 16.61 7.48 -4.21
C TYR A 454 16.35 8.62 -5.20
N GLN A 455 15.15 8.66 -5.77
CA GLN A 455 14.72 9.74 -6.65
C GLN A 455 14.68 11.10 -5.92
N PRO A 456 14.92 12.21 -6.65
CA PRO A 456 14.91 13.55 -6.07
C PRO A 456 13.50 14.00 -5.66
N GLY A 457 13.43 14.88 -4.65
CA GLY A 457 12.21 15.58 -4.24
C GLY A 457 12.24 15.98 -2.76
N SER A 458 11.09 16.29 -2.17
CA SER A 458 10.95 16.66 -0.75
C SER A 458 10.17 15.61 0.00
N LEU A 459 10.62 15.22 1.19
CA LEU A 459 9.98 14.18 2.01
C LEU A 459 8.82 14.73 2.86
N PHE A 460 8.75 16.05 3.02
CA PHE A 460 7.63 16.74 3.64
C PHE A 460 7.54 18.17 3.05
N PRO A 461 6.38 18.84 3.17
CA PRO A 461 6.21 20.19 2.62
C PRO A 461 7.17 21.19 3.25
N ASN A 462 7.67 22.13 2.45
CA ASN A 462 8.58 23.19 2.90
C ASN A 462 9.91 22.72 3.53
N GLN A 463 10.40 21.51 3.19
CA GLN A 463 11.66 20.96 3.70
C GLN A 463 12.88 21.90 3.48
N GLY A 464 12.92 22.67 2.38
CA GLY A 464 14.04 23.55 2.06
C GLY A 464 15.35 22.81 1.75
N TYR A 465 16.47 23.54 1.72
CA TYR A 465 17.80 23.01 1.37
C TYR A 465 18.64 22.59 2.58
N LEU A 466 18.34 23.10 3.76
CA LEU A 466 19.07 22.81 4.98
C LEU A 466 18.61 21.49 5.60
N PRO A 467 19.48 20.78 6.34
CA PRO A 467 19.05 19.66 7.18
C PRO A 467 17.98 20.13 8.16
N VAL A 468 16.86 19.40 8.21
CA VAL A 468 15.80 19.64 9.18
C VAL A 468 15.85 18.56 10.23
N GLU A 469 15.84 19.00 11.48
CA GLU A 469 15.80 18.16 12.66
C GLU A 469 14.42 18.26 13.28
N ALA A 470 13.77 17.11 13.51
CA ALA A 470 12.41 17.05 14.01
C ALA A 470 12.28 16.02 15.14
N LEU A 471 11.26 16.22 15.98
CA LEU A 471 10.98 15.33 17.10
C LEU A 471 10.15 14.16 16.62
N VAL A 472 10.60 12.94 16.92
CA VAL A 472 9.88 11.73 16.54
C VAL A 472 8.73 11.49 17.51
N SER A 473 7.51 11.51 16.97
CA SER A 473 6.29 11.21 17.72
C SER A 473 6.11 9.71 17.87
N ASP A 474 6.04 9.00 16.74
CA ASP A 474 5.72 7.57 16.66
C ASP A 474 6.51 6.89 15.54
N VAL A 475 6.83 5.62 15.75
CA VAL A 475 7.49 4.72 14.79
C VAL A 475 6.74 3.39 14.74
N GLU A 476 6.52 2.88 13.52
CA GLU A 476 5.93 1.56 13.25
C GLU A 476 6.76 0.79 12.22
N ALA A 477 6.87 -0.53 12.40
CA ALA A 477 7.46 -1.44 11.42
C ALA A 477 6.48 -2.56 11.07
N TRP A 478 6.22 -2.71 9.78
CA TRP A 478 5.22 -3.62 9.20
C TRP A 478 5.90 -4.67 8.32
N ALA A 479 5.57 -5.94 8.55
CA ALA A 479 6.01 -7.11 7.80
C ALA A 479 5.19 -7.28 6.52
N LEU A 480 5.86 -7.33 5.37
CA LEU A 480 5.24 -7.41 4.03
C LEU A 480 5.70 -8.65 3.23
N GLY A 481 6.20 -9.68 3.92
CA GLY A 481 6.69 -10.94 3.35
C GLY A 481 5.74 -12.13 3.54
N GLY A 482 4.53 -11.88 4.03
CA GLY A 482 3.53 -12.92 4.28
C GLY A 482 3.88 -13.91 5.41
N LYS A 483 3.05 -14.95 5.53
CA LYS A 483 3.12 -15.93 6.62
C LYS A 483 4.43 -16.73 6.66
N ALA A 484 4.96 -17.11 5.49
CA ALA A 484 6.18 -17.89 5.40
C ALA A 484 7.41 -17.15 5.99
N ALA A 485 7.52 -15.85 5.75
CA ALA A 485 8.60 -15.04 6.31
C ALA A 485 8.49 -14.92 7.84
N LYS A 486 7.25 -14.84 8.36
CA LYS A 486 6.98 -14.79 9.80
C LYS A 486 7.36 -16.09 10.49
N GLU A 487 7.01 -17.25 9.91
CA GLU A 487 7.41 -18.56 10.43
C GLU A 487 8.95 -18.72 10.51
N VAL A 488 9.68 -18.21 9.50
CA VAL A 488 11.15 -18.16 9.52
C VAL A 488 11.68 -17.29 10.65
N GLN A 489 11.07 -16.12 10.87
CA GLN A 489 11.45 -15.23 11.97
C GLN A 489 11.19 -15.88 13.34
N GLU A 490 10.05 -16.55 13.53
CA GLU A 490 9.74 -17.24 14.80
C GLU A 490 10.73 -18.37 15.08
N ALA A 491 11.12 -19.14 14.06
CA ALA A 491 12.15 -20.16 14.19
C ALA A 491 13.52 -19.55 14.55
N TYR A 492 13.84 -18.38 13.99
CA TYR A 492 15.05 -17.62 14.36
C TYR A 492 15.00 -17.16 15.82
N LYS A 493 13.90 -16.52 16.26
CA LYS A 493 13.75 -16.04 17.65
C LYS A 493 13.84 -17.19 18.65
N LYS A 494 13.16 -18.32 18.40
CA LYS A 494 13.26 -19.53 19.24
C LYS A 494 14.70 -20.04 19.36
N ARG A 495 15.47 -20.00 18.27
CA ARG A 495 16.89 -20.41 18.28
C ARG A 495 17.74 -19.46 19.12
N GLU A 496 17.56 -18.16 18.97
CA GLU A 496 18.30 -17.16 19.75
C GLU A 496 17.94 -17.20 21.24
N GLU A 497 16.67 -17.43 21.58
CA GLU A 497 16.22 -17.64 22.97
C GLU A 497 16.91 -18.87 23.58
N LEU A 498 16.96 -19.99 22.86
CA LEU A 498 17.66 -21.20 23.31
C LEU A 498 19.16 -20.94 23.55
N PHE A 499 19.82 -20.20 22.65
CA PHE A 499 21.23 -19.83 22.85
C PHE A 499 21.42 -18.86 24.02
N THR A 500 20.50 -17.91 24.20
CA THR A 500 20.53 -16.95 25.30
C THR A 500 20.34 -17.66 26.64
N ASP A 501 19.40 -18.61 26.72
CA ASP A 501 19.17 -19.42 27.93
C ASP A 501 20.34 -20.35 28.23
N GLN A 502 20.99 -20.91 27.20
CA GLN A 502 22.24 -21.66 27.38
C GLN A 502 23.35 -20.77 27.95
N ARG A 503 23.53 -19.55 27.41
CA ARG A 503 24.51 -18.58 27.92
C ARG A 503 24.20 -18.16 29.35
N ARG A 504 22.95 -17.80 29.66
CA ARG A 504 22.51 -17.48 31.03
C ARG A 504 22.78 -18.61 32.01
N LYS A 505 22.57 -19.87 31.60
CA LYS A 505 22.87 -21.06 32.44
C LYS A 505 24.37 -21.26 32.64
N ILE A 506 25.19 -21.00 31.63
CA ILE A 506 26.66 -21.06 31.74
C ILE A 506 27.17 -19.94 32.65
N ASP A 507 26.65 -18.72 32.49
CA ASP A 507 26.98 -17.60 33.37
C ASP A 507 26.56 -17.90 34.80
N LEU A 508 25.35 -18.41 35.05
CA LEU A 508 24.92 -18.80 36.40
C LEU A 508 25.84 -19.84 37.02
N LYS A 509 26.26 -20.85 36.25
CA LYS A 509 27.22 -21.87 36.71
C LYS A 509 28.60 -21.29 37.01
N THR A 510 29.02 -20.32 36.21
CA THR A 510 30.30 -19.62 36.40
C THR A 510 30.23 -18.70 37.62
N PHE A 511 29.08 -18.06 37.88
CA PHE A 511 28.80 -17.29 39.09
C PHE A 511 28.67 -18.17 40.34
N THR A 512 28.09 -19.38 40.26
CA THR A 512 28.11 -20.32 41.39
C THR A 512 29.52 -20.85 41.66
N ASN A 513 30.35 -21.00 40.63
CA ASN A 513 31.77 -21.33 40.77
C ASN A 513 32.65 -20.13 41.15
N TRP A 514 32.10 -18.91 41.22
CA TRP A 514 32.83 -17.73 41.68
C TRP A 514 33.27 -17.89 43.14
N GLU A 515 32.48 -18.58 43.96
CA GLU A 515 32.85 -18.89 45.35
C GLU A 515 34.14 -19.70 45.45
N ASP A 516 34.41 -20.55 44.46
CA ASP A 516 35.60 -21.42 44.35
C ASP A 516 36.64 -20.87 43.36
N SER A 517 36.46 -19.65 42.85
CA SER A 517 37.37 -19.05 41.86
C SER A 517 38.68 -18.59 42.52
N PRO A 518 39.86 -18.85 41.91
CA PRO A 518 41.14 -18.33 42.37
C PRO A 518 41.14 -16.81 42.56
N GLU A 519 40.36 -16.08 41.76
CA GLU A 519 40.25 -14.62 41.83
C GLU A 519 39.52 -14.13 43.08
N LYS A 520 38.45 -14.83 43.50
CA LYS A 520 37.77 -14.55 44.78
C LYS A 520 38.67 -14.92 45.95
N MET A 521 39.36 -16.06 45.87
CA MET A 521 40.32 -16.51 46.89
C MET A 521 41.46 -15.49 47.09
N MET A 522 41.94 -14.86 46.02
CA MET A 522 42.93 -13.77 46.08
C MET A 522 42.33 -12.46 46.65
N MET A 523 41.09 -12.11 46.29
CA MET A 523 40.40 -10.94 46.86
C MET A 523 40.13 -11.10 48.37
N ASP A 524 39.70 -12.27 48.83
CA ASP A 524 39.45 -12.55 50.24
C ASP A 524 40.75 -12.52 51.06
N MET A 525 41.86 -13.02 50.49
CA MET A 525 43.20 -12.89 51.11
C MET A 525 43.69 -11.43 51.21
N MET A 526 43.33 -10.58 50.24
CA MET A 526 43.66 -9.14 50.28
C MET A 526 42.77 -8.35 51.24
N GLY A 527 41.49 -8.73 51.36
CA GLY A 527 40.51 -8.04 52.18
C GLY A 527 40.65 -8.29 53.68
N ASN A 528 41.20 -9.45 54.09
CA ASN A 528 41.42 -9.74 55.50
C ASN A 528 42.62 -10.70 55.74
N PRO A 529 43.86 -10.17 55.72
CA PRO A 529 45.09 -10.98 55.74
C PRO A 529 45.32 -11.78 57.04
N ASN A 530 44.48 -11.61 58.07
CA ASN A 530 44.59 -12.31 59.36
C ASN A 530 43.44 -13.31 59.61
N ALA A 531 42.60 -13.61 58.62
CA ALA A 531 41.56 -14.62 58.77
C ALA A 531 42.19 -16.03 58.88
N PRO A 532 41.99 -16.78 59.97
CA PRO A 532 42.59 -18.10 60.13
C PRO A 532 41.98 -19.08 59.10
N ALA A 533 42.82 -19.71 58.29
CA ALA A 533 42.42 -20.77 57.38
C ALA A 533 41.86 -21.95 58.19
N ARG A 534 40.57 -22.24 58.05
CA ARG A 534 39.99 -23.50 58.50
C ARG A 534 40.44 -24.59 57.53
N GLU A 535 41.44 -25.37 57.91
CA GLU A 535 41.60 -26.72 57.38
C GLU A 535 40.47 -27.59 57.95
N GLU A 536 39.47 -27.90 57.14
CA GLU A 536 38.63 -29.09 57.36
C GLU A 536 39.31 -30.27 56.68
N ARG A 537 39.64 -31.29 57.48
CA ARG A 537 40.15 -32.60 57.04
C ARG A 537 39.01 -33.51 56.60
#